data_AF-A0A7S3IQW2-F1
#
_entry.id   AF-A0A7S3IQW2-F1
#
_cell.length_a   1.000
_cell.length_b   1.000
_cell.length_c   1.000
_cell.angle_alpha   90.00
_cell.angle_beta   90.00
_cell.angle_gamma   90.00
#
_symmetry.space_group_name_H-M   'P 1'
#
loop_
_entity.id
_entity.type
_entity.pdbx_description
1 polymer ?
#
loop_
_entity_poly.entity_id
_entity_poly.type
_entity_poly.pdbx_seq_one_letter_code
_entity_poly.pdbx_strand_id
1 'polypeptide(L)'
;LRYASRAKNIKNKPKINEDPKDALLREYQDEIVKLREQLALLNKGVDPSELMKQRGVMGNTNIVEKVVHVEDKEKMQEFEKRLAQEKEEIKKKAEEEKRCIENQANLEKEEKERLLDEIRKREEAEEKSKTKQQKLISRLKKMEEKVVVGTQAIEVAKKQRKELKKNQKALIKEQKQAEELEEQLKKQEHDFLNAQHKFNSIQEELDFKSRKLETIWQQYGEAQEQLNTAQEDFDRERNDMFDTIYELTNQLKLKVMIIENFIPPEEFKKYEKVTVWNEEISDWVINHPAKLQNHKKESKRPQSAVGLKRPTSEYSRIAKGLGDLNPRYK
;
A
#
# COMPACT_ATOMS: atom_id res chain seq x y z
N LEU A 1 -22.80 -13.17 -44.70
CA LEU A 1 -23.48 -13.37 -43.39
C LEU A 1 -22.60 -13.95 -42.26
N ARG A 2 -21.42 -14.55 -42.51
CA ARG A 2 -20.58 -15.16 -41.45
C ARG A 2 -19.88 -14.16 -40.51
N TYR A 3 -19.63 -12.93 -40.95
CA TYR A 3 -18.98 -11.89 -40.12
C TYR A 3 -19.90 -11.30 -39.04
N ALA A 4 -21.21 -11.20 -39.30
CA ALA A 4 -22.18 -10.67 -38.34
C ALA A 4 -22.39 -11.59 -37.12
N SER A 5 -22.29 -12.91 -37.29
CA SER A 5 -22.40 -13.87 -36.18
C SER A 5 -21.14 -13.90 -35.30
N ARG A 6 -19.96 -13.55 -35.84
CA ARG A 6 -18.71 -13.51 -35.07
C ARG A 6 -18.67 -12.31 -34.12
N ALA A 7 -19.19 -11.16 -34.54
CA ALA A 7 -19.30 -9.97 -33.70
C ALA A 7 -20.27 -10.17 -32.51
N LYS A 8 -21.40 -10.86 -32.72
CA LYS A 8 -22.36 -11.20 -31.65
C LYS A 8 -21.79 -12.17 -30.60
N ASN A 9 -20.77 -12.95 -30.93
CA ASN A 9 -20.14 -13.92 -30.04
C ASN A 9 -18.93 -13.37 -29.26
N ILE A 10 -18.56 -12.10 -29.46
CA ILE A 10 -17.51 -11.44 -28.66
C ILE A 10 -18.12 -11.01 -27.32
N LYS A 11 -17.95 -11.86 -26.30
CA LYS A 11 -18.27 -11.53 -24.91
C LYS A 11 -17.03 -10.94 -24.23
N ASN A 12 -16.67 -9.70 -24.55
CA ASN A 12 -15.70 -8.98 -23.75
C ASN A 12 -16.36 -8.62 -22.41
N LYS A 13 -15.90 -9.26 -21.33
CA LYS A 13 -16.24 -8.80 -19.99
C LYS A 13 -15.58 -7.42 -19.80
N PRO A 14 -16.33 -6.37 -19.43
CA PRO A 14 -15.73 -5.07 -19.15
C PRO A 14 -14.77 -5.25 -17.98
N LYS A 15 -13.47 -5.20 -18.26
CA LYS A 15 -12.42 -5.14 -17.25
C LYS A 15 -12.20 -3.66 -16.97
N ILE A 16 -12.60 -3.22 -15.77
CA ILE A 16 -12.32 -1.87 -15.31
C ILE A 16 -10.81 -1.85 -15.03
N ASN A 17 -10.04 -1.21 -15.92
CA ASN A 17 -8.64 -0.91 -15.65
C ASN A 17 -8.62 0.29 -14.70
N GLU A 18 -8.67 0.00 -13.40
CA GLU A 18 -8.49 1.00 -12.34
C GLU A 18 -7.00 1.32 -12.23
N ASP A 19 -6.66 2.61 -12.04
CA ASP A 19 -5.29 3.07 -11.76
C ASP A 19 -4.77 2.33 -10.52
N PRO A 20 -3.50 1.87 -10.48
CA PRO A 20 -2.93 1.21 -9.29
C PRO A 20 -3.13 2.00 -7.98
N LYS A 21 -3.29 3.33 -8.06
CA LYS A 21 -3.62 4.18 -6.90
C LYS A 21 -5.09 4.07 -6.46
N ASP A 22 -6.01 3.92 -7.39
CA ASP A 22 -7.45 3.78 -7.12
C ASP A 22 -7.77 2.39 -6.55
N ALA A 23 -7.06 1.35 -7.03
CA ALA A 23 -7.14 0.00 -6.47
C ALA A 23 -6.73 -0.03 -4.98
N LEU A 24 -5.63 0.64 -4.64
CA LEU A 24 -5.12 0.72 -3.26
C LEU A 24 -6.08 1.49 -2.33
N LEU A 25 -6.71 2.57 -2.83
CA LEU A 25 -7.70 3.32 -2.06
C LEU A 25 -8.94 2.48 -1.71
N ARG A 26 -9.35 1.60 -2.63
CA ARG A 26 -10.49 0.71 -2.44
C ARG A 26 -10.21 -0.39 -1.41
N GLU A 27 -9.02 -0.99 -1.47
CA GLU A 27 -8.58 -1.97 -0.46
C GLU A 27 -8.56 -1.35 0.94
N TYR A 28 -8.08 -0.10 1.08
CA TYR A 28 -8.13 0.61 2.36
C TYR A 28 -9.55 0.93 2.84
N GLN A 29 -10.48 1.25 1.93
CA GLN A 29 -11.88 1.47 2.28
C GLN A 29 -12.55 0.19 2.78
N ASP A 30 -12.32 -0.93 2.10
CA ASP A 30 -12.90 -2.23 2.47
C ASP A 30 -12.35 -2.75 3.81
N GLU A 31 -11.08 -2.49 4.12
CA GLU A 31 -10.45 -2.88 5.38
C GLU A 31 -10.93 -2.03 6.57
N ILE A 32 -11.19 -0.73 6.35
CA ILE A 32 -11.81 0.15 7.36
C ILE A 32 -13.25 -0.30 7.69
N VAL A 33 -14.02 -0.73 6.69
CA VAL A 33 -15.40 -1.23 6.91
C VAL A 33 -15.37 -2.51 7.76
N LYS A 34 -14.49 -3.47 7.44
CA LYS A 34 -14.33 -4.71 8.22
C LYS A 34 -13.94 -4.45 9.67
N LEU A 35 -13.01 -3.52 9.92
CA LEU A 35 -12.56 -3.19 11.27
C LEU A 35 -13.66 -2.46 12.08
N ARG A 36 -14.47 -1.63 11.43
CA ARG A 36 -15.64 -0.98 12.05
C ARG A 36 -16.72 -2.00 12.45
N GLU A 37 -16.96 -3.02 11.63
CA GLU A 37 -17.90 -4.11 11.96
C GLU A 37 -17.40 -4.95 13.14
N GLN A 38 -16.09 -5.24 13.21
CA GLN A 38 -15.51 -5.97 14.34
C GLN A 38 -15.61 -5.19 15.66
N LEU A 39 -15.40 -3.87 15.65
CA LEU A 39 -15.57 -3.02 16.84
C LEU A 39 -17.04 -2.84 17.25
N ALA A 40 -17.97 -2.81 16.29
CA ALA A 40 -19.40 -2.72 16.57
C ALA A 40 -19.96 -4.01 17.21
N LEU A 41 -19.38 -5.17 16.90
CA LEU A 41 -19.70 -6.45 17.52
C LEU A 41 -19.18 -6.53 18.97
N LEU A 42 -18.04 -5.92 19.27
CA LEU A 42 -17.45 -5.88 20.61
C LEU A 42 -18.13 -4.88 21.57
N ASN A 43 -18.78 -3.82 21.04
CA ASN A 43 -19.43 -2.77 21.84
C ASN A 43 -20.92 -3.03 22.18
N LYS A 44 -21.43 -4.25 22.00
CA LYS A 44 -22.80 -4.67 22.37
C LYS A 44 -22.88 -5.47 23.70
N GLY A 45 -21.93 -5.26 24.62
CA GLY A 45 -21.97 -5.81 25.98
C GLY A 45 -21.98 -4.68 27.01
N VAL A 46 -23.05 -4.64 27.81
CA VAL A 46 -23.50 -3.57 28.72
C VAL A 46 -22.70 -3.54 30.05
N ASP A 47 -22.53 -2.34 30.61
CA ASP A 47 -22.05 -1.95 31.97
C ASP A 47 -23.29 -1.71 32.89
N PRO A 48 -23.26 -1.39 34.20
CA PRO A 48 -22.41 -1.65 35.39
C PRO A 48 -23.27 -2.06 36.63
N SER A 49 -22.69 -2.11 37.84
CA SER A 49 -23.33 -1.56 39.06
C SER A 49 -24.45 -2.34 39.79
N GLU A 50 -24.25 -3.63 40.10
CA GLU A 50 -25.17 -4.38 40.99
C GLU A 50 -24.47 -5.46 41.83
N LEU A 51 -23.61 -5.08 42.79
CA LEU A 51 -23.20 -6.01 43.86
C LEU A 51 -22.70 -5.30 45.14
N MET A 52 -23.58 -5.30 46.17
CA MET A 52 -23.33 -5.18 47.62
C MET A 52 -22.89 -3.81 48.17
N LYS A 53 -23.69 -2.96 48.87
CA LYS A 53 -24.55 -3.11 50.07
C LYS A 53 -24.52 -4.47 50.82
N GLN A 54 -23.88 -4.53 52.00
CA GLN A 54 -24.51 -4.88 53.31
C GLN A 54 -23.50 -5.22 54.44
N ARG A 55 -23.70 -4.57 55.61
CA ARG A 55 -23.55 -5.03 57.03
C ARG A 55 -22.10 -5.28 57.56
N GLY A 56 -21.61 -4.73 58.68
CA GLY A 56 -22.17 -3.95 59.80
C GLY A 56 -22.27 -4.74 61.13
N VAL A 57 -21.60 -4.23 62.19
CA VAL A 57 -21.85 -4.43 63.66
C VAL A 57 -21.20 -5.67 64.33
N MET A 58 -20.77 -5.77 65.62
CA MET A 58 -20.21 -4.95 66.74
C MET A 58 -20.20 -5.87 68.01
N GLY A 59 -19.29 -5.66 68.99
CA GLY A 59 -19.51 -5.90 70.44
C GLY A 59 -18.81 -7.12 71.05
N ASN A 60 -17.82 -6.97 71.94
CA ASN A 60 -17.82 -6.58 73.38
C ASN A 60 -18.19 -7.71 74.36
N THR A 61 -17.34 -7.98 75.37
CA THR A 61 -17.71 -8.00 76.81
C THR A 61 -16.50 -8.22 77.75
N ASN A 62 -16.49 -7.43 78.83
CA ASN A 62 -15.60 -7.44 80.00
C ASN A 62 -15.97 -8.56 81.02
N ILE A 63 -15.17 -8.68 82.11
CA ILE A 63 -15.54 -8.92 83.55
C ILE A 63 -14.48 -9.84 84.22
N VAL A 64 -13.54 -9.35 85.05
CA VAL A 64 -13.54 -9.00 86.51
C VAL A 64 -13.24 -10.17 87.46
N GLU A 65 -12.28 -9.88 88.35
CA GLU A 65 -11.65 -10.64 89.43
C GLU A 65 -12.60 -11.22 90.49
N LYS A 66 -12.21 -12.34 91.14
CA LYS A 66 -12.52 -12.57 92.56
C LYS A 66 -11.56 -13.53 93.26
N VAL A 67 -10.97 -13.03 94.35
CA VAL A 67 -10.07 -13.67 95.33
C VAL A 67 -10.85 -14.53 96.33
N VAL A 68 -10.38 -15.74 96.70
CA VAL A 68 -10.59 -16.35 98.03
C VAL A 68 -9.41 -17.27 98.41
N HIS A 69 -9.03 -17.18 99.69
CA HIS A 69 -7.88 -17.74 100.40
C HIS A 69 -8.24 -19.04 101.17
N VAL A 70 -7.20 -19.75 101.63
CA VAL A 70 -7.09 -20.63 102.84
C VAL A 70 -6.54 -22.03 102.53
N GLU A 71 -5.22 -22.09 102.69
CA GLU A 71 -4.40 -23.02 103.48
C GLU A 71 -4.99 -24.37 103.92
N ASP A 72 -4.39 -25.46 103.42
CA ASP A 72 -4.00 -26.66 104.18
C ASP A 72 -2.94 -27.47 103.38
N LYS A 73 -1.72 -27.56 103.94
CA LYS A 73 -0.44 -27.64 103.20
C LYS A 73 0.08 -29.01 102.77
N GLU A 74 -0.67 -30.11 102.95
CA GLU A 74 -0.11 -31.45 102.64
C GLU A 74 -0.85 -32.20 101.53
N LYS A 75 -2.17 -32.00 101.37
CA LYS A 75 -2.89 -32.44 100.14
C LYS A 75 -2.64 -31.50 98.96
N MET A 76 -2.13 -30.29 99.24
CA MET A 76 -1.71 -29.29 98.27
C MET A 76 -0.52 -29.75 97.42
N GLN A 77 0.49 -30.45 97.94
CA GLN A 77 1.68 -30.77 97.13
C GLN A 77 1.42 -31.82 96.03
N GLU A 78 0.54 -32.79 96.30
CA GLU A 78 0.19 -33.82 95.33
C GLU A 78 -0.83 -33.30 94.31
N PHE A 79 -1.78 -32.47 94.76
CA PHE A 79 -2.67 -31.71 93.88
C PHE A 79 -1.91 -30.64 93.08
N GLU A 80 -0.89 -29.97 93.64
CA GLU A 80 -0.01 -29.01 92.96
C GLU A 80 0.85 -29.68 91.92
N LYS A 81 1.41 -30.87 92.17
CA LYS A 81 2.17 -31.61 91.15
C LYS A 81 1.27 -32.04 89.99
N ARG A 82 0.07 -32.53 90.28
CA ARG A 82 -0.89 -32.94 89.24
C ARG A 82 -1.45 -31.74 88.48
N LEU A 83 -1.79 -30.66 89.18
CA LEU A 83 -2.22 -29.38 88.59
C LEU A 83 -1.07 -28.69 87.83
N ALA A 84 0.18 -28.85 88.25
CA ALA A 84 1.35 -28.34 87.54
C ALA A 84 1.58 -29.11 86.24
N GLN A 85 1.48 -30.44 86.26
CA GLN A 85 1.54 -31.26 85.05
C GLN A 85 0.38 -30.94 84.09
N GLU A 86 -0.85 -30.83 84.61
CA GLU A 86 -2.03 -30.49 83.81
C GLU A 86 -1.95 -29.06 83.25
N LYS A 87 -1.44 -28.09 84.04
CA LYS A 87 -1.14 -26.73 83.57
C LYS A 87 -0.04 -26.70 82.51
N GLU A 88 1.00 -27.52 82.64
CA GLU A 88 2.11 -27.57 81.70
C GLU A 88 1.67 -28.20 80.36
N GLU A 89 0.82 -29.23 80.40
CA GLU A 89 0.20 -29.81 79.20
C GLU A 89 -0.79 -28.86 78.54
N ILE A 90 -1.64 -28.17 79.31
CA ILE A 90 -2.56 -27.14 78.79
C ILE A 90 -1.76 -25.99 78.17
N LYS A 91 -0.65 -25.57 78.80
CA LYS A 91 0.20 -24.50 78.28
C LYS A 91 0.91 -24.91 76.99
N LYS A 92 1.41 -26.15 76.89
CA LYS A 92 1.99 -26.70 75.65
C LYS A 92 0.95 -26.78 74.53
N LYS A 93 -0.25 -27.31 74.80
CA LYS A 93 -1.34 -27.36 73.82
C LYS A 93 -1.78 -25.97 73.36
N ALA A 94 -1.88 -25.00 74.29
CA ALA A 94 -2.22 -23.63 73.95
C ALA A 94 -1.11 -22.92 73.15
N GLU A 95 0.17 -23.19 73.44
CA GLU A 95 1.30 -22.67 72.66
C GLU A 95 1.37 -23.28 71.25
N GLU A 96 1.08 -24.57 71.10
CA GLU A 96 0.98 -25.25 69.80
C GLU A 96 -0.22 -24.73 68.99
N GLU A 97 -1.39 -24.58 69.63
CA GLU A 97 -2.59 -24.03 69.00
C GLU A 97 -2.38 -22.57 68.57
N LYS A 98 -1.73 -21.76 69.41
CA LYS A 98 -1.36 -20.38 69.07
C LYS A 98 -0.37 -20.32 67.89
N ARG A 99 0.62 -21.21 67.84
CA ARG A 99 1.56 -21.31 66.70
C ARG A 99 0.87 -21.73 65.41
N CYS A 100 -0.06 -22.69 65.47
CA CYS A 100 -0.85 -23.09 64.30
C CYS A 100 -1.70 -21.92 63.78
N ILE A 101 -2.37 -21.18 64.66
CA ILE A 101 -3.17 -20.00 64.28
C ILE A 101 -2.28 -18.89 63.69
N GLU A 102 -1.11 -18.64 64.27
CA GLU A 102 -0.18 -17.62 63.78
C GLU A 102 0.39 -17.97 62.40
N ASN A 103 0.73 -19.24 62.18
CA ASN A 103 1.17 -19.74 60.88
C ASN A 103 0.04 -19.67 59.83
N GLN A 104 -1.19 -20.03 60.21
CA GLN A 104 -2.37 -19.92 59.35
C GLN A 104 -2.63 -18.46 58.94
N ALA A 105 -2.56 -17.53 59.90
CA ALA A 105 -2.77 -16.10 59.65
C ALA A 105 -1.66 -15.47 58.81
N ASN A 106 -0.42 -15.94 58.92
CA ASN A 106 0.68 -15.49 58.06
C ASN A 106 0.54 -16.02 56.64
N LEU A 107 0.13 -17.28 56.46
CA LEU A 107 -0.14 -17.85 55.15
C LEU A 107 -1.27 -17.11 54.42
N GLU A 108 -2.36 -16.77 55.12
CA GLU A 108 -3.47 -16.00 54.57
C GLU A 108 -3.08 -14.55 54.20
N LYS A 109 -2.17 -13.93 54.96
CA LYS A 109 -1.64 -12.60 54.62
C LYS A 109 -0.80 -12.63 53.35
N GLU A 110 0.08 -13.62 53.21
CA GLU A 110 0.90 -13.79 52.01
C GLU A 110 0.06 -14.08 50.77
N GLU A 111 -0.99 -14.92 50.88
CA GLU A 111 -1.92 -15.18 49.79
C GLU A 111 -2.70 -13.92 49.39
N LYS A 112 -3.17 -13.14 50.36
CA LYS A 112 -3.86 -11.87 50.11
C LYS A 112 -2.96 -10.85 49.42
N GLU A 113 -1.69 -10.76 49.81
CA GLU A 113 -0.70 -9.85 49.20
C GLU A 113 -0.42 -10.25 47.74
N ARG A 114 -0.26 -11.55 47.45
CA ARG A 114 -0.10 -12.05 46.08
C ARG A 114 -1.29 -11.74 45.18
N LEU A 115 -2.52 -11.93 45.69
CA LEU A 115 -3.74 -11.61 44.93
C LEU A 115 -3.86 -10.11 44.62
N LEU A 116 -3.47 -9.24 45.56
CA LEU A 116 -3.46 -7.78 45.35
C LEU A 116 -2.44 -7.36 44.28
N ASP A 117 -1.25 -7.96 44.28
CA ASP A 117 -0.23 -7.70 43.26
C ASP A 117 -0.64 -8.21 41.87
N GLU A 118 -1.36 -9.34 41.81
CA GLU A 118 -1.89 -9.87 40.55
C GLU A 118 -3.01 -8.99 39.98
N ILE A 119 -3.88 -8.45 40.84
CA ILE A 119 -4.89 -7.45 40.45
C ILE A 119 -4.22 -6.17 39.94
N ARG A 120 -3.20 -5.64 40.64
CA ARG A 120 -2.46 -4.45 40.19
C ARG A 120 -1.78 -4.65 38.84
N LYS A 121 -1.13 -5.79 38.62
CA LYS A 121 -0.51 -6.12 37.32
C LYS A 121 -1.55 -6.23 36.21
N ARG A 122 -2.74 -6.75 36.52
CA ARG A 122 -3.85 -6.85 35.56
C ARG A 122 -4.42 -5.47 35.22
N GLU A 123 -4.62 -4.60 36.22
CA GLU A 123 -5.05 -3.21 36.03
C GLU A 123 -4.06 -2.41 35.19
N GLU A 124 -2.75 -2.51 35.47
CA GLU A 124 -1.73 -1.85 34.67
C GLU A 124 -1.66 -2.35 33.22
N ALA A 125 -1.86 -3.66 33.00
CA ALA A 125 -1.90 -4.23 31.66
C ALA A 125 -3.13 -3.74 30.89
N GLU A 126 -4.27 -3.59 31.57
CA GLU A 126 -5.51 -3.08 31.00
C GLU A 126 -5.40 -1.60 30.63
N GLU A 127 -4.79 -0.76 31.48
CA GLU A 127 -4.50 0.65 31.18
C GLU A 127 -3.53 0.81 29.99
N LYS A 128 -2.48 -0.02 29.92
CA LYS A 128 -1.58 -0.06 28.75
C LYS A 128 -2.31 -0.50 27.48
N SER A 129 -3.34 -1.34 27.58
CA SER A 129 -4.19 -1.74 26.46
C SER A 129 -5.12 -0.60 26.02
N LYS A 130 -5.81 0.06 26.96
CA LYS A 130 -6.71 1.19 26.73
C LYS A 130 -5.98 2.37 26.08
N THR A 131 -4.77 2.71 26.55
CA THR A 131 -3.97 3.79 25.96
C THR A 131 -3.50 3.46 24.52
N LYS A 132 -3.17 2.20 24.23
CA LYS A 132 -2.88 1.76 22.85
C LYS A 132 -4.11 1.85 21.96
N GLN A 133 -5.28 1.42 22.46
CA GLN A 133 -6.55 1.54 21.74
C GLN A 133 -6.91 3.01 21.45
N GLN A 134 -6.76 3.91 22.43
CA GLN A 134 -7.00 5.35 22.24
C GLN A 134 -6.06 5.97 21.20
N LYS A 135 -4.77 5.61 21.19
CA LYS A 135 -3.82 6.05 20.16
C LYS A 135 -4.22 5.56 18.77
N LEU A 136 -4.70 4.32 18.65
CA LEU A 136 -5.17 3.76 17.39
C LEU A 136 -6.42 4.48 16.89
N ILE A 137 -7.38 4.75 17.77
CA ILE A 137 -8.60 5.52 17.48
C ILE A 137 -8.26 6.95 17.02
N SER A 138 -7.32 7.62 17.71
CA SER A 138 -6.86 8.95 17.30
C SER A 138 -6.22 8.94 15.91
N ARG A 139 -5.43 7.91 15.60
CA ARG A 139 -4.80 7.74 14.28
C ARG A 139 -5.84 7.44 13.19
N LEU A 140 -6.85 6.62 13.48
CA LEU A 140 -7.96 6.34 12.58
C LEU A 140 -8.77 7.61 12.28
N LYS A 141 -9.16 8.39 13.31
CA LYS A 141 -9.85 9.67 13.12
C LYS A 141 -9.07 10.63 12.21
N LYS A 142 -7.74 10.74 12.40
CA LYS A 142 -6.88 11.57 11.55
C LYS A 142 -6.79 11.07 10.10
N MET A 143 -6.86 9.76 9.87
CA MET A 143 -6.88 9.21 8.51
C MET A 143 -8.25 9.42 7.86
N GLU A 144 -9.34 9.22 8.60
CA GLU A 144 -10.71 9.46 8.13
C GLU A 144 -10.91 10.93 7.71
N GLU A 145 -10.47 11.88 8.52
CA GLU A 145 -10.57 13.31 8.21
C GLU A 145 -9.80 13.68 6.93
N LYS A 146 -8.58 13.15 6.75
CA LYS A 146 -7.78 13.39 5.53
C LYS A 146 -8.40 12.77 4.28
N VAL A 147 -9.00 11.59 4.39
CA VAL A 147 -9.66 10.93 3.26
C VAL A 147 -10.93 11.68 2.87
N VAL A 148 -11.75 12.11 3.83
CA VAL A 148 -12.97 12.88 3.56
C VAL A 148 -12.65 14.23 2.90
N VAL A 149 -11.67 14.97 3.43
CA VAL A 149 -11.23 16.24 2.83
C VAL A 149 -10.64 16.02 1.42
N GLY A 150 -9.89 14.94 1.21
CA GLY A 150 -9.38 14.55 -0.11
C GLY A 150 -10.48 14.25 -1.12
N THR A 151 -11.51 13.49 -0.73
CA THR A 151 -12.65 13.16 -1.62
C THR A 151 -13.46 14.38 -2.02
N GLN A 152 -13.73 15.31 -1.10
CA GLN A 152 -14.44 16.55 -1.39
C GLN A 152 -13.64 17.47 -2.34
N ALA A 153 -12.32 17.59 -2.13
CA ALA A 153 -11.46 18.36 -3.01
C ALA A 153 -11.41 17.78 -4.44
N ILE A 154 -11.37 16.45 -4.56
CA ILE A 154 -11.38 15.74 -5.86
C ILE A 154 -12.72 15.97 -6.59
N GLU A 155 -13.86 15.91 -5.88
CA GLU A 155 -15.17 16.16 -6.49
C GLU A 155 -15.33 17.60 -6.98
N VAL A 156 -14.90 18.58 -6.20
CA VAL A 156 -14.91 20.00 -6.59
C VAL A 156 -14.02 20.23 -7.82
N ALA A 157 -12.81 19.67 -7.81
CA ALA A 157 -11.91 19.75 -8.97
C ALA A 157 -12.48 19.07 -10.22
N LYS A 158 -13.18 17.94 -10.06
CA LYS A 158 -13.85 17.23 -11.17
C LYS A 158 -15.01 18.03 -11.75
N LYS A 159 -15.81 18.69 -10.92
CA LYS A 159 -16.89 19.60 -11.35
C LYS A 159 -16.34 20.80 -12.12
N GLN A 160 -15.32 21.47 -11.57
CA GLN A 160 -14.64 22.60 -12.23
C GLN A 160 -14.04 22.19 -13.58
N ARG A 161 -13.35 21.05 -13.67
CA ARG A 161 -12.83 20.52 -14.95
C ARG A 161 -13.94 20.25 -15.96
N LYS A 162 -15.09 19.73 -15.52
CA LYS A 162 -16.23 19.44 -16.41
C LYS A 162 -16.87 20.72 -16.94
N GLU A 163 -16.98 21.75 -16.09
CA GLU A 163 -17.46 23.08 -16.49
C GLU A 163 -16.49 23.76 -17.45
N LEU A 164 -15.19 23.78 -17.15
CA LEU A 164 -14.16 24.31 -18.04
C LEU A 164 -14.19 23.62 -19.42
N LYS A 165 -14.33 22.29 -19.45
CA LYS A 165 -14.45 21.55 -20.71
C LYS A 165 -15.73 21.87 -21.49
N LYS A 166 -16.84 22.13 -20.80
CA LYS A 166 -18.08 22.57 -21.45
C LYS A 166 -17.92 23.98 -22.03
N ASN A 167 -17.32 24.89 -21.27
CA ASN A 167 -17.08 26.27 -21.70
C ASN A 167 -16.12 26.33 -22.88
N GLN A 168 -15.01 25.57 -22.85
CA GLN A 168 -14.10 25.44 -23.99
C GLN A 168 -14.81 24.92 -25.24
N LYS A 169 -15.67 23.91 -25.11
CA LYS A 169 -16.45 23.39 -26.24
C LYS A 169 -17.47 24.40 -26.76
N ALA A 170 -18.08 25.20 -25.89
CA ALA A 170 -18.99 26.27 -26.30
C ALA A 170 -18.24 27.37 -27.04
N LEU A 171 -17.09 27.81 -26.51
CA LEU A 171 -16.21 28.80 -27.14
C LEU A 171 -15.76 28.36 -28.54
N ILE A 172 -15.31 27.10 -28.70
CA ILE A 172 -14.91 26.57 -30.01
C ILE A 172 -16.09 26.54 -31.00
N LYS A 173 -17.30 26.22 -30.53
CA LYS A 173 -18.49 26.23 -31.40
C LYS A 173 -18.85 27.66 -31.83
N GLU A 174 -18.78 28.61 -30.91
CA GLU A 174 -19.03 30.02 -31.17
C GLU A 174 -18.00 30.59 -32.15
N GLN A 175 -16.72 30.27 -31.99
CA GLN A 175 -15.66 30.64 -32.93
C GLN A 175 -15.92 30.08 -34.32
N LYS A 176 -16.29 28.79 -34.44
CA LYS A 176 -16.61 28.18 -35.74
C LYS A 176 -17.84 28.82 -36.40
N GLN A 177 -18.86 29.14 -35.62
CA GLN A 177 -20.05 29.83 -36.14
C GLN A 177 -19.73 31.25 -36.60
N ALA A 178 -18.87 31.97 -35.87
CA ALA A 178 -18.41 33.30 -36.26
C ALA A 178 -17.60 33.25 -37.57
N GLU A 179 -16.68 32.28 -37.70
CA GLU A 179 -15.87 32.08 -38.91
C GLU A 179 -16.76 31.71 -40.12
N GLU A 180 -17.74 30.82 -39.94
CA GLU A 180 -18.70 30.46 -41.00
C GLU A 180 -19.56 31.66 -41.43
N LEU A 181 -20.02 32.48 -40.48
CA LEU A 181 -20.75 33.71 -40.78
C LEU A 181 -19.87 34.73 -41.51
N GLU A 182 -18.60 34.87 -41.13
CA GLU A 182 -17.65 35.76 -41.81
C GLU A 182 -17.41 35.30 -43.25
N GLU A 183 -17.25 33.99 -43.48
CA GLU A 183 -17.08 33.43 -44.82
C GLU A 183 -18.35 33.65 -45.68
N GLN A 184 -19.53 33.48 -45.09
CA GLN A 184 -20.80 33.77 -45.77
C GLN A 184 -20.95 35.25 -46.12
N LEU A 185 -20.56 36.17 -45.21
CA LEU A 185 -20.56 37.60 -45.49
C LEU A 185 -19.60 37.94 -46.63
N LYS A 186 -18.37 37.41 -46.62
CA LYS A 186 -17.41 37.62 -47.72
C LYS A 186 -17.94 37.11 -49.06
N LYS A 187 -18.61 35.95 -49.08
CA LYS A 187 -19.26 35.42 -50.29
C LYS A 187 -20.38 36.33 -50.78
N GLN A 188 -21.24 36.79 -49.87
CA GLN A 188 -22.32 37.73 -50.22
C GLN A 188 -21.80 39.08 -50.71
N GLU A 189 -20.76 39.62 -50.09
CA GLU A 189 -20.09 40.85 -50.56
C GLU A 189 -19.49 40.66 -51.95
N HIS A 190 -18.81 39.54 -52.19
CA HIS A 190 -18.25 39.20 -53.50
C HIS A 190 -19.34 39.04 -54.57
N ASP A 191 -20.45 38.36 -54.25
CA ASP A 191 -21.57 38.15 -55.17
C ASP A 191 -22.36 39.44 -55.41
N PHE A 192 -22.53 40.28 -54.39
CA PHE A 192 -23.12 41.62 -54.51
C PHE A 192 -22.28 42.51 -55.43
N LEU A 193 -20.96 42.52 -55.23
CA LEU A 193 -20.04 43.26 -56.10
C LEU A 193 -20.17 42.78 -57.55
N ASN A 194 -20.12 41.46 -57.79
CA ASN A 194 -20.29 40.88 -59.13
C ASN A 194 -21.66 41.19 -59.76
N ALA A 195 -22.74 41.23 -58.99
CA ALA A 195 -24.08 41.56 -59.48
C ALA A 195 -24.26 43.06 -59.77
N GLN A 196 -23.54 43.93 -59.05
CA GLN A 196 -23.53 45.38 -59.25
C GLN A 196 -22.82 45.78 -60.56
N HIS A 197 -21.98 44.90 -61.11
CA HIS A 197 -21.21 45.11 -62.35
C HIS A 197 -22.02 44.93 -63.65
N LYS A 198 -23.29 45.33 -63.70
CA LYS A 198 -23.96 45.60 -64.99
C LYS A 198 -23.34 46.86 -65.58
N PHE A 199 -22.29 46.70 -66.38
CA PHE A 199 -21.55 47.83 -66.95
C PHE A 199 -22.42 48.62 -67.91
N ASN A 200 -22.47 49.94 -67.71
CA ASN A 200 -23.21 50.85 -68.59
C ASN A 200 -22.36 51.28 -69.80
N SER A 201 -21.06 50.97 -69.79
CA SER A 201 -20.09 51.25 -70.85
C SER A 201 -18.99 50.18 -70.92
N ILE A 202 -18.50 49.91 -72.13
CA ILE A 202 -17.36 48.99 -72.39
C ILE A 202 -16.09 49.48 -71.66
N GLN A 203 -15.92 50.79 -71.49
CA GLN A 203 -14.76 51.35 -70.80
C GLN A 203 -14.77 51.00 -69.30
N GLU A 204 -15.93 51.06 -68.65
CA GLU A 204 -16.07 50.68 -67.23
C GLU A 204 -15.81 49.19 -67.03
N GLU A 205 -16.23 48.35 -67.98
CA GLU A 205 -15.94 46.91 -67.98
C GLU A 205 -14.44 46.64 -68.12
N LEU A 206 -13.76 47.36 -69.01
CA LEU A 206 -12.32 47.22 -69.25
C LEU A 206 -11.51 47.65 -68.01
N ASP A 207 -11.87 48.78 -67.39
CA ASP A 207 -11.21 49.26 -66.17
C ASP A 207 -11.43 48.28 -65.00
N PHE A 208 -12.64 47.74 -64.86
CA PHE A 208 -12.94 46.73 -63.86
C PHE A 208 -12.15 45.44 -64.08
N LYS A 209 -12.15 44.90 -65.30
CA LYS A 209 -11.38 43.70 -65.65
C LYS A 209 -9.88 43.91 -65.44
N SER A 210 -9.36 45.10 -65.74
CA SER A 210 -7.96 45.46 -65.52
C SER A 210 -7.60 45.45 -64.03
N ARG A 211 -8.42 46.06 -63.17
CA ARG A 211 -8.23 46.02 -61.71
C ARG A 211 -8.35 44.60 -61.16
N LYS A 212 -9.31 43.81 -61.66
CA LYS A 212 -9.47 42.40 -61.26
C LYS A 212 -8.28 41.55 -61.69
N LEU A 213 -7.69 41.83 -62.85
CA LEU A 213 -6.48 41.17 -63.29
C LEU A 213 -5.30 41.53 -62.38
N GLU A 214 -5.16 42.80 -62.00
CA GLU A 214 -4.12 43.27 -61.09
C GLU A 214 -4.22 42.61 -59.71
N THR A 215 -5.43 42.51 -59.15
CA THR A 215 -5.63 41.82 -57.86
C THR A 215 -5.33 40.32 -57.94
N ILE A 216 -5.76 39.63 -59.00
CA ILE A 216 -5.44 38.21 -59.21
C ILE A 216 -3.93 38.03 -59.40
N TRP A 217 -3.26 38.94 -60.11
CA TRP A 217 -1.82 38.87 -60.32
C TRP A 217 -1.05 39.08 -59.01
N GLN A 218 -1.50 40.00 -58.15
CA GLN A 218 -0.95 40.16 -56.80
C GLN A 218 -1.16 38.88 -55.97
N GLN A 219 -2.36 38.32 -55.94
CA GLN A 219 -2.66 37.07 -55.23
C GLN A 219 -1.82 35.90 -55.74
N TYR A 220 -1.58 35.83 -57.06
CA TYR A 220 -0.69 34.84 -57.66
C TYR A 220 0.76 35.04 -57.18
N GLY A 221 1.25 36.28 -57.15
CA GLY A 221 2.58 36.60 -56.64
C GLY A 221 2.75 36.20 -55.17
N GLU A 222 1.77 36.53 -54.32
CA GLU A 222 1.75 36.14 -52.91
C GLU A 222 1.74 34.62 -52.74
N ALA A 223 0.91 33.90 -53.51
CA ALA A 223 0.87 32.44 -53.48
C ALA A 223 2.19 31.81 -53.96
N GLN A 224 2.84 32.41 -54.96
CA GLN A 224 4.15 31.96 -55.45
C GLN A 224 5.25 32.19 -54.40
N GLU A 225 5.23 33.32 -53.70
CA GLU A 225 6.18 33.60 -52.60
C GLU A 225 5.97 32.65 -51.42
N GLN A 226 4.72 32.35 -51.07
CA GLN A 226 4.39 31.34 -50.05
C GLN A 226 4.91 29.95 -50.45
N LEU A 227 4.76 29.57 -51.72
CA LEU A 227 5.28 28.30 -52.22
C LEU A 227 6.80 28.23 -52.11
N ASN A 228 7.50 29.31 -52.49
CA ASN A 228 8.95 29.38 -52.39
C ASN A 228 9.42 29.30 -50.94
N THR A 229 8.81 30.07 -50.04
CA THR A 229 9.12 30.03 -48.60
C THR A 229 8.91 28.62 -48.03
N ALA A 230 7.79 27.98 -48.35
CA ALA A 230 7.51 26.62 -47.89
C ALA A 230 8.52 25.60 -48.42
N GLN A 231 8.98 25.77 -49.66
CA GLN A 231 10.01 24.93 -50.26
C GLN A 231 11.38 25.13 -49.57
N GLU A 232 11.75 26.37 -49.26
CA GLU A 232 12.99 26.68 -48.53
C GLU A 232 12.99 26.11 -47.11
N ASP A 233 11.85 26.20 -46.41
CA ASP A 233 11.67 25.60 -45.09
C ASP A 233 11.79 24.08 -45.16
N PHE A 234 11.14 23.45 -46.15
CA PHE A 234 11.26 22.01 -46.37
C PHE A 234 12.71 21.59 -46.66
N ASP A 235 13.42 22.33 -47.51
CA ASP A 235 14.82 22.04 -47.83
C ASP A 235 15.72 22.20 -46.60
N ARG A 236 15.45 23.17 -45.72
CA ARG A 236 16.16 23.34 -44.45
C ARG A 236 15.92 22.16 -43.51
N GLU A 237 14.65 21.81 -43.24
CA GLU A 237 14.31 20.68 -42.39
C GLU A 237 14.91 19.37 -42.91
N ARG A 238 14.83 19.16 -44.23
CA ARG A 238 15.43 18.00 -44.89
C ARG A 238 16.93 17.93 -44.65
N ASN A 239 17.63 19.06 -44.78
CA ASN A 239 19.08 19.12 -44.55
C ASN A 239 19.43 18.85 -43.07
N ASP A 240 18.71 19.42 -42.12
CA ASP A 240 18.90 19.17 -40.68
C ASP A 240 18.69 17.68 -40.34
N MET A 241 17.68 17.05 -40.95
CA MET A 241 17.46 15.60 -40.83
C MET A 241 18.61 14.79 -41.42
N PHE A 242 19.13 15.19 -42.59
CA PHE A 242 20.29 14.52 -43.19
C PHE A 242 21.55 14.64 -42.34
N ASP A 243 21.81 15.81 -41.74
CA ASP A 243 22.94 16.01 -40.84
C ASP A 243 22.82 15.12 -39.60
N THR A 244 21.61 15.02 -39.02
CA THR A 244 21.33 14.13 -37.89
C THR A 244 21.56 12.65 -38.28
N ILE A 245 21.06 12.23 -39.44
CA ILE A 245 21.28 10.86 -39.95
C ILE A 245 22.77 10.61 -40.15
N TYR A 246 23.50 11.56 -40.72
CA TYR A 246 24.93 11.44 -40.95
C TYR A 246 25.71 11.30 -39.65
N GLU A 247 25.42 12.13 -38.65
CA GLU A 247 26.03 12.06 -37.33
C GLU A 247 25.73 10.71 -36.65
N LEU A 248 24.47 10.31 -36.58
CA LEU A 248 24.06 9.04 -35.97
C LEU A 248 24.68 7.84 -36.68
N THR A 249 24.78 7.89 -38.01
CA THR A 249 25.44 6.84 -38.81
C THR A 249 26.92 6.74 -38.46
N ASN A 250 27.62 7.87 -38.32
CA ASN A 250 29.03 7.88 -37.93
C ASN A 250 29.23 7.38 -36.51
N GLN A 251 28.38 7.80 -35.56
CA GLN A 251 28.41 7.30 -34.19
C GLN A 251 28.16 5.78 -34.14
N LEU A 252 27.21 5.28 -34.94
CA LEU A 252 26.91 3.84 -35.04
C LEU A 252 28.11 3.09 -35.60
N LYS A 253 28.70 3.55 -36.72
CA LYS A 253 29.91 2.95 -37.29
C LYS A 253 31.05 2.87 -36.28
N LEU A 254 31.29 3.95 -35.53
CA LEU A 254 32.30 3.98 -34.46
C LEU A 254 32.00 2.93 -33.37
N LYS A 255 30.75 2.89 -32.87
CA LYS A 255 30.35 1.92 -31.84
C LYS A 255 30.47 0.47 -32.32
N VAL A 256 30.08 0.19 -33.56
CA VAL A 256 30.23 -1.13 -34.18
C VAL A 256 31.72 -1.50 -34.29
N MET A 257 32.56 -0.60 -34.77
CA MET A 257 34.00 -0.82 -34.85
C MET A 257 34.63 -1.11 -33.47
N ILE A 258 34.18 -0.44 -32.41
CA ILE A 258 34.61 -0.72 -31.04
C ILE A 258 34.17 -2.12 -30.61
N ILE A 259 32.91 -2.50 -30.87
CA ILE A 259 32.38 -3.82 -30.54
C ILE A 259 33.18 -4.91 -31.25
N GLU A 260 33.41 -4.78 -32.56
CA GLU A 260 34.10 -5.78 -33.38
C GLU A 260 35.56 -5.99 -32.96
N ASN A 261 36.26 -4.93 -32.57
CA ASN A 261 37.70 -5.01 -32.26
C ASN A 261 38.00 -5.27 -30.78
N PHE A 262 37.14 -4.84 -29.86
CA PHE A 262 37.44 -4.86 -28.42
C PHE A 262 36.54 -5.75 -27.58
N ILE A 263 35.41 -6.25 -28.13
CA ILE A 263 34.46 -7.08 -27.38
C ILE A 263 34.47 -8.50 -27.95
N PRO A 264 34.73 -9.53 -27.13
CA PRO A 264 34.60 -10.91 -27.57
C PRO A 264 33.19 -11.19 -28.11
N PRO A 265 33.07 -11.89 -29.26
CA PRO A 265 31.78 -12.10 -29.93
C PRO A 265 30.78 -12.91 -29.09
N GLU A 266 31.26 -13.71 -28.12
CA GLU A 266 30.41 -14.47 -27.20
C GLU A 266 29.69 -13.57 -26.18
N GLU A 267 30.40 -12.57 -25.63
CA GLU A 267 29.81 -11.62 -24.68
C GLU A 267 28.83 -10.68 -25.40
N PHE A 268 29.16 -10.21 -26.60
CA PHE A 268 28.22 -9.42 -27.41
C PHE A 268 26.89 -10.15 -27.64
N LYS A 269 26.94 -11.40 -28.11
CA LYS A 269 25.73 -12.23 -28.35
C LYS A 269 24.92 -12.49 -27.08
N LYS A 270 25.55 -12.51 -25.91
CA LYS A 270 24.86 -12.65 -24.62
C LYS A 270 24.09 -11.39 -24.29
N TYR A 271 24.69 -10.21 -24.48
CA TYR A 271 24.03 -8.93 -24.23
C TYR A 271 22.91 -8.65 -25.24
N GLU A 272 23.12 -8.96 -26.52
CA GLU A 272 22.12 -8.85 -27.58
C GLU A 272 20.81 -9.60 -27.24
N LYS A 273 20.91 -10.76 -26.57
CA LYS A 273 19.74 -11.56 -26.16
C LYS A 273 18.99 -11.01 -24.95
N VAL A 274 19.67 -10.25 -24.09
CA VAL A 274 19.07 -9.76 -22.83
C VAL A 274 18.63 -8.30 -22.92
N THR A 275 19.10 -7.56 -23.93
CA THR A 275 18.68 -6.18 -24.22
C THR A 275 17.34 -6.16 -24.92
N VAL A 276 16.38 -5.43 -24.37
CA VAL A 276 15.05 -5.22 -24.97
C VAL A 276 14.74 -3.73 -25.00
N TRP A 277 14.21 -3.25 -26.11
CA TRP A 277 13.76 -1.87 -26.24
C TRP A 277 12.50 -1.63 -25.39
N ASN A 278 12.49 -0.57 -24.59
CA ASN A 278 11.33 -0.14 -23.82
C ASN A 278 10.75 1.16 -24.41
N GLU A 279 9.59 1.05 -25.06
CA GLU A 279 8.90 2.20 -25.68
C GLU A 279 8.45 3.26 -24.65
N GLU A 280 8.10 2.87 -23.41
CA GLU A 280 7.61 3.80 -22.39
C GLU A 280 8.69 4.78 -21.93
N ILE A 281 9.94 4.31 -21.89
CA ILE A 281 11.11 5.09 -21.46
C ILE A 281 11.89 5.60 -22.68
N SER A 282 11.60 5.09 -23.88
CA SER A 282 12.35 5.34 -25.12
C SER A 282 13.85 5.03 -24.95
N ASP A 283 14.16 3.92 -24.27
CA ASP A 283 15.53 3.49 -24.03
C ASP A 283 15.66 1.95 -23.97
N TRP A 284 16.88 1.46 -24.12
CA TRP A 284 17.22 0.04 -24.02
C TRP A 284 17.33 -0.40 -22.56
N VAL A 285 16.59 -1.44 -22.19
CA VAL A 285 16.68 -2.07 -20.86
C VAL A 285 17.47 -3.37 -20.96
N ILE A 286 18.56 -3.46 -20.19
CA ILE A 286 19.37 -4.68 -20.09
C ILE A 286 18.78 -5.58 -19.01
N ASN A 287 18.18 -6.70 -19.42
CA ASN A 287 17.72 -7.70 -18.46
C ASN A 287 18.92 -8.46 -17.87
N HIS A 288 18.92 -8.68 -16.56
CA HIS A 288 20.00 -9.46 -15.94
C HIS A 288 19.99 -10.89 -16.54
N PRO A 289 21.13 -11.46 -16.97
CA PRO A 289 21.18 -12.78 -17.62
C PRO A 289 20.62 -13.92 -16.73
N ALA A 290 20.59 -13.72 -15.41
CA ALA A 290 19.94 -14.63 -14.46
C ALA A 290 18.41 -14.66 -14.58
N LYS A 291 17.77 -13.58 -15.04
CA LYS A 291 16.32 -13.49 -15.24
C LYS A 291 15.88 -14.07 -16.59
N LEU A 292 16.79 -14.15 -17.57
CA LEU A 292 16.52 -14.73 -18.89
C LEU A 292 16.73 -16.25 -18.94
N GLN A 293 17.35 -16.84 -17.91
CA GLN A 293 17.28 -18.28 -17.73
C GLN A 293 15.83 -18.64 -17.42
N ASN A 294 15.08 -18.96 -18.49
CA ASN A 294 14.03 -19.97 -18.43
C ASN A 294 14.52 -21.01 -17.44
N HIS A 295 13.76 -21.29 -16.38
CA HIS A 295 14.05 -22.27 -15.35
C HIS A 295 14.39 -23.64 -15.96
N LYS A 296 15.56 -23.77 -16.56
CA LYS A 296 16.21 -25.04 -16.87
C LYS A 296 16.56 -25.51 -15.49
N LYS A 297 15.64 -26.32 -14.94
CA LYS A 297 15.78 -27.14 -13.74
C LYS A 297 17.26 -27.29 -13.46
N GLU A 298 17.71 -26.66 -12.36
CA GLU A 298 19.07 -26.76 -11.86
C GLU A 298 19.61 -28.13 -12.25
N SER A 299 20.67 -28.15 -13.06
CA SER A 299 21.29 -29.40 -13.52
C SER A 299 21.54 -30.25 -12.27
N LYS A 300 20.69 -31.26 -12.04
CA LYS A 300 20.79 -32.09 -10.85
C LYS A 300 22.20 -32.65 -10.84
N ARG A 301 22.95 -32.42 -9.75
CA ARG A 301 24.30 -32.99 -9.62
C ARG A 301 24.22 -34.48 -9.97
N PRO A 302 25.15 -34.99 -10.80
CA PRO A 302 25.16 -36.40 -11.14
C PRO A 302 25.21 -37.21 -9.84
N GLN A 303 24.28 -38.17 -9.72
CA GLN A 303 24.29 -39.10 -8.58
C GLN A 303 25.56 -39.96 -8.67
N SER A 304 26.06 -40.40 -7.52
CA SER A 304 27.16 -41.37 -7.55
C SER A 304 26.70 -42.66 -8.24
N ALA A 305 27.65 -43.47 -8.73
CA ALA A 305 27.35 -44.77 -9.33
C ALA A 305 26.57 -45.72 -8.40
N VAL A 306 26.54 -45.42 -7.09
CA VAL A 306 25.83 -46.16 -6.04
C VAL A 306 24.53 -45.44 -5.62
N GLY A 307 24.06 -44.45 -6.38
CA GLY A 307 22.80 -43.72 -6.12
C GLY A 307 22.84 -42.77 -4.92
N LEU A 308 24.02 -42.50 -4.34
CA LEU A 308 24.18 -41.56 -3.23
C LEU A 308 24.34 -40.13 -3.74
N LYS A 309 23.97 -39.14 -2.91
CA LYS A 309 24.10 -37.70 -3.22
C LYS A 309 25.54 -37.25 -3.53
N ARG A 310 26.54 -38.04 -3.14
CA ARG A 310 27.97 -37.83 -3.40
C ARG A 310 28.70 -39.17 -3.53
N PRO A 311 29.83 -39.21 -4.25
CA PRO A 311 30.69 -40.38 -4.28
C PRO A 311 31.22 -40.67 -2.87
N THR A 312 31.11 -41.92 -2.44
CA THR A 312 31.65 -42.42 -1.18
C THR A 312 32.45 -43.69 -1.47
N SER A 313 33.55 -43.90 -0.75
CA SER A 313 34.32 -45.13 -0.90
C SER A 313 33.53 -46.33 -0.38
N GLU A 314 33.89 -47.52 -0.84
CA GLU A 314 33.29 -48.77 -0.37
C GLU A 314 33.46 -48.95 1.14
N TYR A 315 34.66 -48.66 1.66
CA TYR A 315 34.95 -48.68 3.10
C TYR A 315 34.00 -47.79 3.90
N SER A 316 33.78 -46.54 3.48
CA SER A 316 32.86 -45.62 4.15
C SER A 316 31.42 -46.15 4.16
N ARG A 317 30.99 -46.84 3.10
CA ARG A 317 29.65 -47.45 3.03
C ARG A 317 29.52 -48.62 3.99
N ILE A 318 30.53 -49.48 4.06
CA ILE A 318 30.55 -50.66 4.94
C ILE A 318 30.60 -50.21 6.41
N ALA A 319 31.48 -49.28 6.76
CA ALA A 319 31.59 -48.74 8.12
C ALA A 319 30.25 -48.12 8.59
N LYS A 320 29.60 -47.34 7.72
CA LYS A 320 28.27 -46.79 8.00
C LYS A 320 27.19 -47.87 8.16
N GLY A 321 27.25 -48.95 7.36
CA GLY A 321 26.33 -50.09 7.46
C GLY A 321 26.51 -50.91 8.74
N LEU A 322 27.74 -50.96 9.27
CA LEU A 322 28.09 -51.56 10.55
C LEU A 322 27.77 -50.66 11.77
N GLY A 323 27.19 -49.48 11.53
CA GLY A 323 26.77 -48.55 12.59
C GLY A 323 27.86 -47.57 13.05
N ASP A 324 28.98 -47.45 12.32
CA ASP A 324 30.00 -46.46 12.63
C ASP A 324 29.46 -45.03 12.38
N LEU A 325 29.35 -44.25 13.46
CA LEU A 325 28.82 -42.89 13.46
C LEU A 325 29.87 -41.83 13.14
N ASN A 326 31.11 -42.22 12.82
CA ASN A 326 32.19 -41.31 12.48
C ASN A 326 31.76 -40.36 11.33
N PRO A 327 31.77 -39.03 11.55
CA PRO A 327 31.37 -38.05 10.55
C PRO A 327 32.15 -38.14 9.24
N ARG A 328 33.35 -38.73 9.28
CA ARG A 328 34.22 -38.92 8.12
C ARG A 328 33.66 -39.89 7.06
N TYR A 329 32.73 -40.77 7.45
CA TYR A 329 32.06 -41.73 6.56
C TYR A 329 30.64 -41.31 6.16
N LYS A 330 30.10 -40.25 6.77
CA LYS A 330 28.79 -39.70 6.41
C LYS A 330 28.87 -38.97 5.10
#